data_AF-A0A2D7XYM9-F1
#
_entry.id   AF-A0A2D7XYM9-F1
#
_cell.length_a   1.000
_cell.length_b   1.000
_cell.length_c   1.000
_cell.angle_alpha   90.00
_cell.angle_beta   90.00
_cell.angle_gamma   90.00
#
_symmetry.space_group_name_H-M   'P 1'
#
loop_
_entity.id
_entity.type
_entity.pdbx_description
1 polymer ?
#
loop_
_entity_poly.entity_id
_entity_poly.type
_entity_poly.pdbx_seq_one_letter_code
_entity_poly.pdbx_strand_id
1 'polypeptide(L)'
;MAAKGGGLNSKRHKLGALYFLISGVVFIGAVSQLIVGVFLFGTGPDLESTANYLFCCAIAALSVWFFRRGLRATQPSAEDVLQEDERPPVLYLRSFEHDSQTRAVSDHKLGMPDFLPDPRAEDTIAPLLNTLGPMIALGRPGEKLPETGAYRLYVNDDERRDKVRELLAKAKLVVLLADAETADALWEVQTCLEMLRPEQLVLYFPFKPKVQEQVYSRFRDATRTYFPKALPENLDDGVFMKFGENWSPQLVHGTSKNRAKSDYEALLKIVSDLTPNFKPPSSWSLLSTPKKFAIIGIALIWFVGIVAIIYFGLRGLMNDI
;
A
#
# COMPACT_ATOMS: atom_id res chain seq x y z
N MET A 1 1.66 11.18 -32.98
CA MET A 1 2.76 10.25 -32.63
C MET A 1 2.30 9.35 -31.48
N ALA A 2 1.72 8.18 -31.77
CA ALA A 2 1.09 7.31 -30.77
C ALA A 2 1.40 5.81 -31.04
N ALA A 3 2.69 5.42 -31.01
CA ALA A 3 3.11 4.05 -31.32
C ALA A 3 4.31 3.54 -30.50
N LYS A 4 4.56 4.08 -29.29
CA LYS A 4 5.67 3.61 -28.42
C LYS A 4 5.23 2.86 -27.15
N GLY A 5 3.94 2.86 -26.78
CA GLY A 5 3.46 2.25 -25.53
C GLY A 5 3.47 0.71 -25.50
N GLY A 6 3.04 0.05 -26.58
CA GLY A 6 2.81 -1.41 -26.57
C GLY A 6 4.07 -2.27 -26.35
N GLY A 7 5.23 -1.81 -26.81
CA GLY A 7 6.50 -2.55 -26.66
C GLY A 7 7.05 -2.53 -25.23
N LEU A 8 6.82 -1.44 -24.49
CA LEU A 8 7.27 -1.30 -23.10
C LEU A 8 6.40 -2.15 -22.16
N ASN A 9 5.07 -2.12 -22.36
CA ASN A 9 4.13 -2.93 -21.59
C ASN A 9 4.36 -4.44 -21.80
N SER A 10 4.60 -4.89 -23.05
CA SER A 10 4.94 -6.30 -23.32
C SER A 10 6.19 -6.78 -22.55
N LYS A 11 7.24 -5.95 -22.47
CA LYS A 11 8.46 -6.27 -21.71
C LYS A 11 8.21 -6.32 -20.21
N ARG A 12 7.41 -5.39 -19.67
CA ARG A 12 7.03 -5.33 -18.25
C ARG A 12 6.22 -6.56 -17.81
N HIS A 13 5.23 -6.96 -18.60
CA HIS A 13 4.45 -8.18 -18.33
C HIS A 13 5.31 -9.45 -18.36
N LYS A 14 6.23 -9.58 -19.34
CA LYS A 14 7.18 -10.71 -19.39
C LYS A 14 8.10 -10.75 -18.17
N LEU A 15 8.60 -9.59 -17.73
CA LEU A 15 9.42 -9.47 -16.53
C LEU A 15 8.65 -9.81 -15.25
N GLY A 16 7.40 -9.36 -15.14
CA GLY A 16 6.51 -9.72 -14.05
C GLY A 16 6.22 -11.22 -14.00
N ALA A 17 5.88 -11.83 -15.14
CA ALA A 17 5.69 -13.28 -15.26
C ALA A 17 6.93 -14.07 -14.84
N LEU A 18 8.12 -13.62 -15.21
CA LEU A 18 9.38 -14.22 -14.76
C LEU A 18 9.54 -14.16 -13.23
N TYR A 19 9.26 -13.01 -12.62
CA TYR A 19 9.31 -12.88 -11.16
C TYR A 19 8.29 -13.76 -10.43
N PHE A 20 7.07 -13.90 -10.97
CA PHE A 20 6.07 -14.81 -10.40
C PHE A 20 6.50 -16.27 -10.53
N LEU A 21 7.09 -16.66 -11.65
CA LEU A 21 7.63 -18.00 -11.85
C LEU A 21 8.75 -18.30 -10.83
N ILE A 22 9.71 -17.39 -10.67
CA ILE A 22 10.80 -17.53 -9.69
C ILE A 22 10.22 -17.64 -8.27
N SER A 23 9.29 -16.76 -7.90
CA SER A 23 8.63 -16.81 -6.59
C SER A 23 7.96 -18.16 -6.32
N GLY A 24 7.23 -18.70 -7.30
CA GLY A 24 6.57 -20.00 -7.20
C GLY A 24 7.56 -21.14 -6.98
N VAL A 25 8.64 -21.19 -7.79
CA VAL A 25 9.69 -22.21 -7.67
C VAL A 25 10.39 -22.14 -6.30
N VAL A 26 10.77 -20.93 -5.87
CA VAL A 26 11.42 -20.70 -4.57
C VAL A 26 10.50 -21.10 -3.41
N PHE A 27 9.20 -20.82 -3.51
CA PHE A 27 8.22 -21.21 -2.49
C PHE A 27 8.06 -22.72 -2.38
N ILE A 28 7.90 -23.40 -3.52
CA ILE A 28 7.79 -24.86 -3.58
C ILE A 28 9.06 -25.49 -2.98
N GLY A 29 10.25 -24.97 -3.34
CA GLY A 29 11.51 -25.41 -2.76
C GLY A 29 11.58 -25.25 -1.24
N ALA A 30 11.10 -24.12 -0.68
CA ALA A 30 11.03 -23.91 0.77
C ALA A 30 10.12 -24.95 1.46
N VAL A 31 8.96 -25.23 0.88
CA VAL A 31 8.00 -26.20 1.42
C VAL A 31 8.56 -27.63 1.33
N SER A 32 9.14 -28.00 0.19
CA SER A 32 9.79 -29.31 0.01
C SER A 32 10.94 -29.50 1.00
N GLN A 33 11.80 -28.50 1.18
CA GLN A 33 12.90 -28.54 2.13
C GLN A 33 12.41 -28.63 3.57
N LEU A 34 11.32 -27.94 3.91
CA LEU A 34 10.71 -28.05 5.23
C LEU A 34 10.23 -29.49 5.50
N ILE A 35 9.54 -30.11 4.54
CA ILE A 35 9.04 -31.49 4.66
C ILE A 35 10.20 -32.47 4.81
N VAL A 36 11.21 -32.37 3.94
CA VAL A 36 12.41 -33.24 3.99
C VAL A 36 13.17 -33.04 5.29
N GLY A 37 13.38 -31.79 5.71
CA GLY A 37 14.10 -31.47 6.93
C GLY A 37 13.39 -31.98 8.19
N VAL A 38 12.05 -31.89 8.25
CA VAL A 38 11.27 -32.50 9.35
C VAL A 38 11.42 -34.02 9.37
N PHE A 39 11.50 -34.66 8.21
CA PHE A 39 11.70 -36.11 8.11
C PHE A 39 13.12 -36.54 8.54
N LEU A 40 14.14 -35.75 8.22
CA LEU A 40 15.55 -36.07 8.51
C LEU A 40 15.98 -35.69 9.93
N PHE A 41 15.57 -34.52 10.41
CA PHE A 41 16.05 -33.92 11.66
C PHE A 41 15.00 -33.94 12.78
N GLY A 42 13.75 -34.30 12.46
CA GLY A 42 12.64 -34.29 13.41
C GLY A 42 12.09 -32.89 13.64
N THR A 43 11.34 -32.71 14.74
CA THR A 43 10.68 -31.44 15.08
C THR A 43 11.17 -30.84 16.40
N GLY A 44 12.33 -31.30 16.89
CA GLY A 44 12.90 -30.86 18.16
C GLY A 44 13.46 -29.43 18.10
N PRO A 45 13.73 -28.79 19.25
CA PRO A 45 14.43 -27.51 19.33
C PRO A 45 15.95 -27.67 19.25
N ASP A 46 16.45 -28.74 18.64
CA ASP A 46 17.88 -28.97 18.42
C ASP A 46 18.43 -28.01 17.34
N LEU A 47 19.76 -27.92 17.29
CA LEU A 47 20.45 -26.97 16.41
C LEU A 47 20.16 -27.23 14.92
N GLU A 48 20.04 -28.49 14.50
CA GLU A 48 19.84 -28.88 13.11
C GLU A 48 18.42 -28.54 12.65
N SER A 49 17.42 -28.92 13.44
CA SER A 49 16.01 -28.55 13.23
C SER A 49 15.84 -27.03 13.20
N THR A 50 16.46 -26.31 14.14
CA THR A 50 16.42 -24.84 14.21
C THR A 50 17.04 -24.20 12.97
N ALA A 51 18.21 -24.67 12.53
CA ALA A 51 18.86 -24.17 11.33
C ALA A 51 18.02 -24.43 10.07
N ASN A 52 17.39 -25.60 9.96
CA ASN A 52 16.49 -25.92 8.85
C ASN A 52 15.26 -24.98 8.81
N TYR A 53 14.64 -24.69 9.96
CA TYR A 53 13.55 -23.72 10.02
C TYR A 53 13.97 -22.31 9.61
N LEU A 54 15.12 -21.83 10.08
CA LEU A 54 15.66 -20.53 9.69
C LEU A 54 15.94 -20.45 8.19
N PHE A 55 16.51 -21.51 7.61
CA PHE A 55 16.74 -21.62 6.17
C PHE A 55 15.43 -21.58 5.37
N CYS A 56 14.43 -22.37 5.78
CA CYS A 56 13.10 -22.34 5.15
C CYS A 56 12.44 -20.96 5.25
N CYS A 57 12.55 -20.28 6.39
CA CYS A 57 12.07 -18.91 6.58
C CYS A 57 12.78 -17.93 5.65
N ALA A 58 14.10 -18.05 5.47
CA ALA A 58 14.87 -17.20 4.56
C ALA A 58 14.44 -17.39 3.10
N ILE A 59 14.27 -18.64 2.64
CA ILE A 59 13.78 -18.95 1.29
C ILE A 59 12.35 -18.45 1.09
N ALA A 60 11.46 -18.65 2.08
CA ALA A 60 10.09 -18.14 2.02
C ALA A 60 10.07 -16.61 1.94
N ALA A 61 10.92 -15.91 2.70
CA ALA A 61 11.07 -14.46 2.61
C ALA A 61 11.57 -14.02 1.22
N LEU A 62 12.50 -14.76 0.61
CA LEU A 62 12.98 -14.52 -0.75
C LEU A 62 11.87 -14.73 -1.80
N SER A 63 11.03 -15.75 -1.63
CA SER A 63 9.85 -15.95 -2.50
C SER A 63 8.88 -14.77 -2.42
N VAL A 64 8.56 -14.29 -1.20
CA VAL A 64 7.72 -13.09 -1.01
C VAL A 64 8.36 -11.87 -1.67
N TRP A 65 9.69 -11.72 -1.57
CA TRP A 65 10.41 -10.62 -2.22
C TRP A 65 10.25 -10.66 -3.75
N PHE A 66 10.44 -11.82 -4.38
CA PHE A 66 10.23 -12.01 -5.82
C PHE A 66 8.78 -11.77 -6.23
N PHE A 67 7.81 -12.27 -5.44
CA PHE A 67 6.39 -12.05 -5.70
C PHE A 67 6.05 -10.56 -5.73
N ARG A 68 6.51 -9.81 -4.72
CA ARG A 68 6.32 -8.35 -4.67
C ARG A 68 7.00 -7.66 -5.85
N ARG A 69 8.17 -8.13 -6.27
CA ARG A 69 8.85 -7.61 -7.46
C ARG A 69 8.05 -7.87 -8.75
N GLY A 70 7.40 -9.03 -8.85
CA GLY A 70 6.47 -9.38 -9.92
C GLY A 70 5.28 -8.44 -9.97
N LEU A 71 4.61 -8.23 -8.82
CA LEU A 71 3.50 -7.27 -8.71
C LEU A 71 3.90 -5.87 -9.18
N ARG A 72 5.08 -5.39 -8.77
CA ARG A 72 5.60 -4.08 -9.19
C ARG A 72 5.88 -4.01 -10.70
N ALA A 73 6.38 -5.09 -11.29
CA ALA A 73 6.68 -5.15 -12.71
C ALA A 73 5.42 -5.15 -13.58
N THR A 74 4.29 -5.69 -13.08
CA THR A 74 3.01 -5.75 -13.80
C THR A 74 2.09 -4.56 -13.58
N GLN A 75 2.45 -3.59 -12.74
CA GLN A 75 1.63 -2.39 -12.54
C GLN A 75 1.53 -1.59 -13.85
N PRO A 76 0.30 -1.28 -14.33
CA PRO A 76 0.10 -0.42 -15.49
C PRO A 76 0.61 1.00 -15.19
N SER A 77 0.96 1.74 -16.24
CA SER A 77 1.32 3.15 -16.09
C SER A 77 0.07 3.99 -15.79
N ALA A 78 0.22 5.15 -15.14
CA ALA A 78 -0.91 6.05 -14.96
C ALA A 78 -1.48 6.51 -16.31
N GLU A 79 -0.63 6.66 -17.33
CA GLU A 79 -1.04 7.01 -18.69
C GLU A 79 -1.95 5.96 -19.31
N ASP A 80 -1.60 4.66 -19.18
CA ASP A 80 -2.43 3.56 -19.68
C ASP A 80 -3.78 3.53 -18.94
N VAL A 81 -3.74 3.64 -17.61
CA VAL A 81 -4.97 3.62 -16.79
C VAL A 81 -5.86 4.81 -17.09
N LEU A 82 -5.31 6.01 -17.28
CA LEU A 82 -6.08 7.21 -17.63
C LEU A 82 -6.65 7.15 -19.06
N GLN A 83 -6.12 6.29 -19.93
CA GLN A 83 -6.67 6.05 -21.26
C GLN A 83 -7.78 4.99 -21.25
N GLU A 84 -7.66 3.97 -20.39
CA GLU A 84 -8.60 2.85 -20.31
C GLU A 84 -9.78 3.09 -19.35
N ASP A 85 -9.58 3.84 -18.26
CA ASP A 85 -10.58 4.13 -17.24
C ASP A 85 -11.16 5.54 -17.43
N GLU A 86 -12.41 5.60 -17.91
CA GLU A 86 -13.12 6.87 -18.16
C GLU A 86 -13.58 7.57 -16.87
N ARG A 87 -13.47 6.93 -15.69
CA ARG A 87 -13.90 7.53 -14.43
C ARG A 87 -12.97 8.68 -14.04
N PRO A 88 -13.48 9.79 -13.49
CA PRO A 88 -12.62 10.87 -13.01
C PRO A 88 -11.63 10.36 -11.95
N PRO A 89 -10.32 10.70 -12.06
CA PRO A 89 -9.29 10.13 -11.20
C PRO A 89 -9.42 10.56 -9.74
N VAL A 90 -8.83 9.77 -8.85
CA VAL A 90 -8.54 10.17 -7.48
C VAL A 90 -7.07 10.58 -7.41
N LEU A 91 -6.80 11.84 -7.11
CA LEU A 91 -5.42 12.33 -7.05
C LEU A 91 -4.85 12.12 -5.64
N TYR A 92 -3.70 11.47 -5.55
CA TYR A 92 -2.93 11.36 -4.31
C TYR A 92 -1.68 12.24 -4.41
N LEU A 93 -1.72 13.39 -3.71
CA LEU A 93 -0.61 14.33 -3.64
C LEU A 93 0.29 13.97 -2.47
N ARG A 94 1.58 13.80 -2.76
CA ARG A 94 2.63 13.53 -1.77
C ARG A 94 3.86 14.38 -2.07
N SER A 95 4.57 14.83 -1.04
CA SER A 95 5.87 15.47 -1.21
C SER A 95 6.90 14.46 -1.75
N PHE A 96 7.70 14.87 -2.74
CA PHE A 96 8.74 14.01 -3.33
C PHE A 96 9.91 13.75 -2.37
N GLU A 97 10.21 14.70 -1.48
CA GLU A 97 11.36 14.62 -0.58
C GLU A 97 11.22 13.48 0.44
N HIS A 98 9.99 13.23 0.88
CA HIS A 98 9.64 12.08 1.71
C HIS A 98 9.84 10.74 0.99
N ASP A 99 9.70 10.67 -0.35
CA ASP A 99 9.84 9.40 -1.08
C ASP A 99 11.30 8.94 -1.19
N SER A 100 12.25 9.87 -1.34
CA SER A 100 13.68 9.52 -1.33
C SER A 100 14.16 9.00 0.03
N GLN A 101 13.71 9.62 1.12
CA GLN A 101 14.10 9.21 2.48
C GLN A 101 13.36 7.94 2.92
N THR A 102 12.07 7.81 2.59
CA THR A 102 11.29 6.59 2.87
C THR A 102 11.84 5.39 2.10
N ARG A 103 12.30 5.55 0.85
CA ARG A 103 12.88 4.43 0.07
C ARG A 103 14.27 4.00 0.51
N ALA A 104 15.12 4.92 0.96
CA ALA A 104 16.42 4.54 1.51
C ALA A 104 16.27 3.68 2.77
N VAL A 105 15.14 3.82 3.48
CA VAL A 105 14.85 3.13 4.74
C VAL A 105 13.93 1.90 4.54
N SER A 106 13.03 1.89 3.54
CA SER A 106 12.08 0.79 3.26
C SER A 106 12.71 -0.55 2.89
N ASP A 107 13.97 -0.58 2.44
CA ASP A 107 14.70 -1.83 2.17
C ASP A 107 15.34 -2.45 3.44
N HIS A 108 15.30 -1.78 4.61
CA HIS A 108 15.78 -2.32 5.88
C HIS A 108 14.72 -2.18 6.99
N LYS A 109 14.03 -3.29 7.28
CA LYS A 109 12.91 -3.39 8.26
C LYS A 109 13.33 -3.29 9.74
N LEU A 110 14.37 -2.55 10.09
CA LEU A 110 14.72 -2.30 11.49
C LEU A 110 15.15 -0.84 11.69
N GLY A 111 14.37 -0.07 12.45
CA GLY A 111 14.73 1.30 12.85
C GLY A 111 14.32 2.42 11.90
N MET A 112 13.09 2.38 11.34
CA MET A 112 12.58 3.51 10.56
C MET A 112 12.47 4.78 11.41
N PRO A 113 13.02 5.94 10.97
CA PRO A 113 12.82 7.21 11.64
C PRO A 113 11.33 7.48 11.82
N ASP A 114 10.92 7.84 13.04
CA ASP A 114 9.50 7.87 13.41
C ASP A 114 8.70 8.93 12.61
N PHE A 115 9.35 9.95 12.05
CA PHE A 115 8.75 11.05 11.27
C PHE A 115 8.32 10.67 9.85
N LEU A 116 8.70 9.50 9.33
CA LEU A 116 8.28 9.07 8.00
C LEU A 116 6.84 8.50 8.01
N PRO A 117 6.08 8.65 6.91
CA PRO A 117 4.80 7.97 6.72
C PRO A 117 4.90 6.45 6.92
N ASP A 118 3.83 5.82 7.41
CA ASP A 118 3.75 4.35 7.43
C ASP A 118 3.90 3.81 5.99
N PRO A 119 4.91 2.95 5.71
CA PRO A 119 5.13 2.40 4.37
C PRO A 119 3.98 1.52 3.84
N ARG A 120 2.96 1.23 4.67
CA ARG A 120 1.72 0.51 4.26
C ARG A 120 0.51 1.41 4.11
N ALA A 121 0.65 2.70 4.37
CA ALA A 121 -0.44 3.68 4.29
C ALA A 121 -1.09 3.68 2.90
N GLU A 122 -0.27 3.78 1.85
CA GLU A 122 -0.72 3.82 0.46
C GLU A 122 -1.43 2.51 0.06
N ASP A 123 -0.84 1.35 0.40
CA ASP A 123 -1.43 0.01 0.19
C ASP A 123 -2.81 -0.14 0.87
N THR A 124 -3.03 0.55 1.99
CA THR A 124 -4.27 0.46 2.78
C THR A 124 -5.40 1.28 2.15
N ILE A 125 -5.08 2.46 1.62
CA ILE A 125 -6.09 3.38 1.07
C ILE A 125 -6.39 3.12 -0.41
N ALA A 126 -5.39 2.69 -1.19
CA ALA A 126 -5.50 2.62 -2.64
C ALA A 126 -6.65 1.74 -3.14
N PRO A 127 -6.92 0.54 -2.57
CA PRO A 127 -7.96 -0.32 -3.10
C PRO A 127 -9.37 0.26 -2.92
N LEU A 128 -9.58 1.04 -1.86
CA LEU A 128 -10.83 1.73 -1.63
C LEU A 128 -10.95 2.97 -2.52
N LEU A 129 -9.88 3.76 -2.67
CA LEU A 129 -9.87 4.93 -3.56
C LEU A 129 -10.07 4.55 -5.03
N ASN A 130 -9.48 3.43 -5.48
CA ASN A 130 -9.66 2.91 -6.84
C ASN A 130 -11.12 2.53 -7.19
N THR A 131 -11.99 2.37 -6.18
CA THR A 131 -13.43 2.19 -6.41
C THR A 131 -14.14 3.48 -6.83
N LEU A 132 -13.62 4.65 -6.43
CA LEU A 132 -14.16 5.95 -6.83
C LEU A 132 -13.73 6.35 -8.24
N GLY A 133 -12.49 6.01 -8.60
CA GLY A 133 -11.81 6.32 -9.86
C GLY A 133 -10.33 5.91 -9.74
N PRO A 134 -9.56 5.88 -10.83
CA PRO A 134 -8.17 5.45 -10.77
C PRO A 134 -7.35 6.35 -9.86
N MET A 135 -6.67 5.77 -8.86
CA MET A 135 -5.83 6.52 -7.93
C MET A 135 -4.49 6.84 -8.59
N ILE A 136 -4.26 8.12 -8.89
CA ILE A 136 -3.05 8.61 -9.57
C ILE A 136 -2.18 9.35 -8.56
N ALA A 137 -0.87 9.11 -8.58
CA ALA A 137 0.09 9.93 -7.88
C ALA A 137 1.21 10.36 -8.84
N LEU A 138 1.78 11.55 -8.63
CA LEU A 138 2.97 11.97 -9.38
C LEU A 138 4.21 11.23 -8.85
N GLY A 139 5.15 10.95 -9.74
CA GLY A 139 6.45 10.35 -9.44
C GLY A 139 7.58 11.04 -10.22
N ARG A 140 8.83 10.79 -9.83
CA ARG A 140 10.01 11.35 -10.52
C ARG A 140 10.54 10.39 -11.60
N PRO A 141 10.98 10.88 -12.78
CA PRO A 141 11.66 10.05 -13.77
C PRO A 141 12.89 9.36 -13.15
N GLY A 142 13.03 8.04 -13.37
CA GLY A 142 14.12 7.24 -12.80
C GLY A 142 13.87 6.72 -11.37
N GLU A 143 12.74 7.08 -10.77
CA GLU A 143 12.26 6.46 -9.55
C GLU A 143 12.06 4.94 -9.74
N LYS A 144 12.63 4.12 -8.86
CA LYS A 144 12.53 2.65 -8.96
C LYS A 144 11.06 2.24 -8.92
N LEU A 145 10.72 1.18 -9.69
CA LEU A 145 9.39 0.59 -9.84
C LEU A 145 8.50 0.82 -8.60
N PRO A 146 7.32 1.44 -8.78
CA PRO A 146 6.56 1.98 -7.67
C PRO A 146 6.12 0.90 -6.70
N GLU A 147 5.87 1.31 -5.47
CA GLU A 147 5.19 0.49 -4.49
C GLU A 147 3.77 0.17 -5.00
N THR A 148 3.22 -0.95 -4.55
CA THR A 148 1.81 -1.25 -4.77
C THR A 148 0.97 -0.12 -4.16
N GLY A 149 -0.09 0.33 -4.85
CA GLY A 149 -0.80 1.54 -4.41
C GLY A 149 -1.37 2.37 -5.56
N ALA A 150 -0.98 3.64 -5.62
CA ALA A 150 -1.38 4.57 -6.66
C ALA A 150 -0.60 4.34 -7.97
N TYR A 151 -1.28 4.51 -9.10
CA TYR A 151 -0.64 4.51 -10.41
C TYR A 151 0.24 5.76 -10.54
N ARG A 152 1.52 5.57 -10.89
CA ARG A 152 2.47 6.67 -11.02
C ARG A 152 2.41 7.30 -12.39
N LEU A 153 2.25 8.62 -12.40
CA LEU A 153 2.46 9.47 -13.55
C LEU A 153 3.82 10.16 -13.38
N TYR A 154 4.78 9.79 -14.23
CA TYR A 154 6.14 10.32 -14.13
C TYR A 154 6.24 11.64 -14.88
N VAL A 155 6.65 12.69 -14.18
CA VAL A 155 6.79 14.03 -14.76
C VAL A 155 8.12 14.65 -14.37
N ASN A 156 8.73 15.37 -15.30
CA ASN A 156 9.92 16.15 -15.00
C ASN A 156 9.58 17.25 -13.98
N ASP A 157 10.57 17.69 -13.20
CA ASP A 157 10.35 18.65 -12.12
C ASP A 157 9.83 20.02 -12.64
N ASP A 158 10.21 20.42 -13.85
CA ASP A 158 9.76 21.65 -14.52
C ASP A 158 8.29 21.60 -14.98
N GLU A 159 7.77 20.41 -15.30
CA GLU A 159 6.38 20.20 -15.73
C GLU A 159 5.44 19.82 -14.57
N ARG A 160 5.98 19.57 -13.36
CA ARG A 160 5.22 19.02 -12.22
C ARG A 160 4.02 19.89 -11.86
N ARG A 161 4.24 21.19 -11.65
CA ARG A 161 3.19 22.11 -11.16
C ARG A 161 2.02 22.20 -12.14
N ASP A 162 2.31 22.23 -13.44
CA ASP A 162 1.28 22.25 -14.47
C ASP A 162 0.52 20.93 -14.53
N LYS A 163 1.21 19.80 -14.34
CA LYS A 163 0.54 18.51 -14.25
C LYS A 163 -0.34 18.38 -13.01
N VAL A 164 0.09 18.88 -11.85
CA VAL A 164 -0.76 18.93 -10.64
C VAL A 164 -2.06 19.67 -10.95
N ARG A 165 -1.99 20.87 -11.53
CA ARG A 165 -3.20 21.64 -11.90
C ARG A 165 -4.10 20.91 -12.87
N GLU A 166 -3.52 20.28 -13.90
CA GLU A 166 -4.29 19.48 -14.86
C GLU A 166 -5.05 18.33 -14.19
N LEU A 167 -4.39 17.61 -13.26
CA LEU A 167 -5.01 16.51 -12.53
C LEU A 167 -6.06 17.01 -11.55
N LEU A 168 -5.81 18.11 -10.83
CA LEU A 168 -6.77 18.73 -9.92
C LEU A 168 -8.08 19.09 -10.64
N ALA A 169 -8.00 19.65 -11.85
CA ALA A 169 -9.17 20.02 -12.64
C ALA A 169 -10.05 18.83 -13.03
N LYS A 170 -9.48 17.61 -13.09
CA LYS A 170 -10.19 16.37 -13.47
C LYS A 170 -10.54 15.50 -12.26
N ALA A 171 -9.96 15.77 -11.09
CA ALA A 171 -10.05 14.87 -9.96
C ALA A 171 -11.43 14.84 -9.30
N LYS A 172 -11.94 13.63 -9.05
CA LYS A 172 -13.15 13.42 -8.22
C LYS A 172 -12.89 13.74 -6.76
N LEU A 173 -11.71 13.34 -6.29
CA LEU A 173 -11.25 13.45 -4.91
C LEU A 173 -9.73 13.64 -4.93
N VAL A 174 -9.23 14.44 -4.02
CA VAL A 174 -7.81 14.71 -3.81
C VAL A 174 -7.49 14.33 -2.38
N VAL A 175 -6.59 13.36 -2.23
CA VAL A 175 -6.01 12.97 -0.94
C VAL A 175 -4.61 13.58 -0.87
N LEU A 176 -4.42 14.55 0.01
CA LEU A 176 -3.16 15.26 0.19
C LEU A 176 -2.46 14.72 1.44
N LEU A 177 -1.25 14.18 1.27
CA LEU A 177 -0.36 13.85 2.38
C LEU A 177 0.06 15.15 3.06
N ALA A 178 -0.38 15.34 4.30
CA ALA A 178 -0.23 16.60 5.01
C ALA A 178 1.11 16.62 5.79
N ASP A 179 2.22 16.77 5.06
CA ASP A 179 3.57 16.90 5.63
C ASP A 179 4.09 18.35 5.66
N ALA A 180 3.69 19.25 4.75
CA ALA A 180 3.98 20.71 4.73
C ALA A 180 5.43 21.14 5.10
N GLU A 181 6.41 20.28 4.83
CA GLU A 181 7.82 20.54 5.16
C GLU A 181 8.54 21.38 4.10
N THR A 182 7.97 21.50 2.90
CA THR A 182 8.64 22.09 1.74
C THR A 182 7.80 23.18 1.09
N ALA A 183 8.48 24.11 0.39
CA ALA A 183 7.80 25.16 -0.37
C ALA A 183 6.89 24.59 -1.47
N ASP A 184 7.26 23.45 -2.07
CA ASP A 184 6.43 22.76 -3.05
C ASP A 184 5.20 22.13 -2.40
N ALA A 185 5.32 21.52 -1.21
CA ALA A 185 4.18 20.98 -0.48
C ALA A 185 3.20 22.09 -0.08
N LEU A 186 3.71 23.23 0.38
CA LEU A 186 2.88 24.41 0.69
C LEU A 186 2.18 24.96 -0.56
N TRP A 187 2.87 25.01 -1.70
CA TRP A 187 2.27 25.37 -2.98
C TRP A 187 1.16 24.39 -3.40
N GLU A 188 1.33 23.09 -3.19
CA GLU A 188 0.30 22.08 -3.45
C GLU A 188 -0.93 22.27 -2.56
N VAL A 189 -0.73 22.55 -1.26
CA VAL A 189 -1.82 22.88 -0.33
C VAL A 189 -2.58 24.11 -0.83
N GLN A 190 -1.88 25.20 -1.12
CA GLN A 190 -2.52 26.43 -1.60
C GLN A 190 -3.29 26.21 -2.91
N THR A 191 -2.69 25.49 -3.87
CA THR A 191 -3.31 25.20 -5.16
C THR A 191 -4.57 24.34 -5.00
N CYS A 192 -4.58 23.37 -4.08
CA CYS A 192 -5.78 22.60 -3.74
C CYS A 192 -6.90 23.50 -3.21
N LEU A 193 -6.58 24.44 -2.32
CA LEU A 193 -7.57 25.36 -1.74
C LEU A 193 -8.13 26.35 -2.77
N GLU A 194 -7.33 26.74 -3.76
CA GLU A 194 -7.76 27.63 -4.85
C GLU A 194 -8.63 26.93 -5.90
N MET A 195 -8.37 25.64 -6.19
CA MET A 195 -9.01 24.94 -7.31
C MET A 195 -10.15 23.99 -6.91
N LEU A 196 -10.17 23.51 -5.67
CA LEU A 196 -11.11 22.46 -5.24
C LEU A 196 -12.27 23.03 -4.43
N ARG A 197 -13.42 22.34 -4.51
CA ARG A 197 -14.46 22.46 -3.49
C ARG A 197 -14.01 21.75 -2.21
N PRO A 198 -14.46 22.18 -1.02
CA PRO A 198 -14.05 21.58 0.25
C PRO A 198 -14.20 20.05 0.30
N GLU A 199 -15.29 19.51 -0.26
CA GLU A 199 -15.61 18.09 -0.23
C GLU A 199 -14.69 17.25 -1.13
N GLN A 200 -13.98 17.89 -2.06
CA GLN A 200 -13.02 17.23 -2.94
C GLN A 200 -11.64 17.09 -2.30
N LEU A 201 -11.37 17.73 -1.16
CA LEU A 201 -10.08 17.65 -0.48
C LEU A 201 -10.16 16.81 0.80
N VAL A 202 -9.21 15.89 0.94
CA VAL A 202 -8.98 15.13 2.17
C VAL A 202 -7.51 15.27 2.55
N LEU A 203 -7.23 15.75 3.75
CA LEU A 203 -5.88 15.70 4.33
C LEU A 203 -5.65 14.33 4.95
N TYR A 204 -4.46 13.77 4.76
CA TYR A 204 -4.06 12.48 5.28
C TYR A 204 -2.78 12.56 6.13
N PHE A 205 -2.84 12.01 7.34
CA PHE A 205 -1.77 12.03 8.34
C PHE A 205 -1.31 10.59 8.72
N PRO A 206 -0.65 9.84 7.83
CA PRO A 206 -0.21 8.45 8.07
C PRO A 206 1.03 8.30 8.97
N PHE A 207 1.28 9.22 9.91
CA PHE A 207 2.50 9.26 10.71
C PHE A 207 2.35 8.47 12.00
N LYS A 208 3.41 7.85 12.54
CA LYS A 208 3.26 7.10 13.81
C LYS A 208 2.69 7.99 14.92
N PRO A 209 1.87 7.46 15.86
CA PRO A 209 1.25 8.27 16.91
C PRO A 209 2.23 9.16 17.70
N LYS A 210 3.47 8.70 17.90
CA LYS A 210 4.52 9.44 18.60
C LYS A 210 4.91 10.77 17.95
N VAL A 211 4.78 10.88 16.63
CA VAL A 211 5.22 12.06 15.85
C VAL A 211 4.06 12.77 15.15
N GLN A 212 2.91 12.12 15.04
CA GLN A 212 1.78 12.62 14.25
C GLN A 212 1.35 14.02 14.70
N GLU A 213 1.28 14.25 16.01
CA GLU A 213 0.92 15.55 16.58
C GLU A 213 1.96 16.63 16.26
N GLN A 214 3.25 16.28 16.22
CA GLN A 214 4.31 17.22 15.87
C GLN A 214 4.27 17.60 14.39
N VAL A 215 4.07 16.62 13.50
CA VAL A 215 3.91 16.86 12.05
C VAL A 215 2.67 17.71 11.81
N TYR A 216 1.57 17.39 12.49
CA TYR A 216 0.33 18.15 12.40
C TYR A 216 0.51 19.60 12.86
N SER A 217 1.10 19.82 14.03
CA SER A 217 1.32 21.18 14.56
C SER A 217 2.14 22.02 13.56
N ARG A 218 3.20 21.46 12.97
CA ARG A 218 3.97 22.14 11.92
C ARG A 218 3.13 22.44 10.68
N PHE A 219 2.37 21.46 10.20
CA PHE A 219 1.48 21.62 9.06
C PHE A 219 0.46 22.72 9.30
N ARG A 220 -0.21 22.69 10.45
CA ARG A 220 -1.21 23.67 10.88
C ARG A 220 -0.63 25.07 10.96
N ASP A 221 0.55 25.22 11.56
CA ASP A 221 1.19 26.51 11.73
C ASP A 221 1.66 27.08 10.37
N ALA A 222 2.23 26.23 9.51
CA ALA A 222 2.70 26.63 8.18
C ALA A 222 1.55 26.98 7.21
N THR A 223 0.38 26.36 7.38
CA THR A 223 -0.80 26.57 6.53
C THR A 223 -1.86 27.46 7.15
N ARG A 224 -1.55 28.09 8.30
CA ARG A 224 -2.50 28.87 9.13
C ARG A 224 -3.24 29.96 8.35
N THR A 225 -2.58 30.59 7.38
CA THR A 225 -3.14 31.68 6.56
C THR A 225 -3.78 31.20 5.27
N TYR A 226 -3.63 29.93 4.92
CA TYR A 226 -4.14 29.38 3.66
C TYR A 226 -5.58 28.90 3.80
N PHE A 227 -5.90 28.20 4.89
CA PHE A 227 -7.24 27.64 5.09
C PHE A 227 -8.26 28.73 5.46
N PRO A 228 -9.45 28.75 4.83
CA PRO A 228 -10.51 29.72 5.17
C PRO A 228 -11.05 29.58 6.60
N LYS A 229 -10.89 28.40 7.20
CA LYS A 229 -11.22 28.12 8.60
C LYS A 229 -9.99 27.56 9.31
N ALA A 230 -9.83 27.93 10.58
CA ALA A 230 -8.77 27.38 11.40
C ALA A 230 -8.91 25.86 11.51
N LEU A 231 -7.81 25.15 11.27
CA LEU A 231 -7.72 23.71 11.56
C LEU A 231 -7.77 23.49 13.08
N PRO A 232 -8.23 22.31 13.55
CA PRO A 232 -8.35 22.03 14.99
C PRO A 232 -7.00 22.11 15.71
N GLU A 233 -7.01 22.31 17.03
CA GLU A 233 -5.76 22.40 17.79
C GLU A 233 -4.97 21.09 17.76
N ASN A 234 -5.65 19.94 17.85
CA ASN A 234 -5.03 18.60 17.84
C ASN A 234 -5.72 17.68 16.84
N LEU A 235 -5.06 16.59 16.44
CA LEU A 235 -5.70 15.53 15.61
C LEU A 235 -6.44 14.47 16.43
N ASP A 236 -6.23 14.43 17.74
CA ASP A 236 -6.60 13.29 18.59
C ASP A 236 -6.11 11.96 17.95
N ASP A 237 -7.02 10.99 17.73
CA ASP A 237 -6.75 9.73 17.02
C ASP A 237 -7.11 9.79 15.53
N GLY A 238 -7.40 10.98 14.99
CA GLY A 238 -7.77 11.21 13.59
C GLY A 238 -6.59 11.03 12.64
N VAL A 239 -6.80 10.31 11.54
CA VAL A 239 -5.81 10.13 10.45
C VAL A 239 -6.22 10.81 9.15
N PHE A 240 -7.51 11.09 8.98
CA PHE A 240 -8.02 11.87 7.85
C PHE A 240 -8.76 13.11 8.36
N MET A 241 -8.69 14.18 7.57
CA MET A 241 -9.51 15.37 7.75
C MET A 241 -10.22 15.68 6.44
N LYS A 242 -11.55 15.72 6.49
CA LYS A 242 -12.39 16.20 5.37
C LYS A 242 -12.94 17.59 5.70
N PHE A 243 -13.52 18.26 4.71
CA PHE A 243 -14.09 19.59 4.90
C PHE A 243 -15.57 19.62 4.51
N GLY A 244 -16.37 20.36 5.27
CA GLY A 244 -17.73 20.73 4.87
C GLY A 244 -17.75 21.94 3.95
N GLU A 245 -18.93 22.29 3.41
CA GLU A 245 -19.14 23.34 2.39
C GLU A 245 -18.51 24.71 2.67
N ASN A 246 -18.29 25.04 3.94
CA ASN A 246 -17.67 26.30 4.38
C ASN A 246 -16.20 26.15 4.80
N TRP A 247 -15.52 25.11 4.33
CA TRP A 247 -14.18 24.70 4.77
C TRP A 247 -14.06 24.32 6.25
N SER A 248 -15.17 23.99 6.93
CA SER A 248 -15.11 23.51 8.31
C SER A 248 -14.37 22.17 8.37
N PRO A 249 -13.27 22.08 9.14
CA PRO A 249 -12.51 20.83 9.25
C PRO A 249 -13.28 19.80 10.06
N GLN A 250 -13.29 18.56 9.57
CA GLN A 250 -13.93 17.41 10.23
C GLN A 250 -12.94 16.25 10.27
N LEU A 251 -12.47 15.93 11.47
CA LEU A 251 -11.61 14.78 11.71
C LEU A 251 -12.40 13.47 11.55
N VAL A 252 -11.82 12.52 10.82
CA VAL A 252 -12.41 11.20 10.59
C VAL A 252 -11.50 10.13 11.17
N HIS A 253 -12.07 9.34 12.07
CA HIS A 253 -11.39 8.24 12.76
C HIS A 253 -12.14 6.91 12.54
N GLY A 254 -11.38 5.82 12.52
CA GLY A 254 -11.94 4.47 12.61
C GLY A 254 -12.26 4.10 14.06
N THR A 255 -12.84 2.93 14.27
CA THR A 255 -13.17 2.43 15.61
C THR A 255 -12.24 1.30 16.04
N SER A 256 -11.45 0.76 15.11
CA SER A 256 -10.53 -0.33 15.39
C SER A 256 -9.28 0.10 16.18
N LYS A 257 -8.86 -0.76 17.12
CA LYS A 257 -7.52 -0.67 17.74
C LYS A 257 -6.38 -1.02 16.78
N ASN A 258 -6.66 -1.72 15.68
CA ASN A 258 -5.66 -1.98 14.65
C ASN A 258 -5.60 -0.79 13.71
N ARG A 259 -4.45 -0.11 13.64
CA ARG A 259 -4.29 1.12 12.88
C ARG A 259 -4.71 1.00 11.41
N ALA A 260 -4.18 0.03 10.67
CA ALA A 260 -4.54 -0.17 9.27
C ALA A 260 -6.05 -0.43 9.07
N LYS A 261 -6.70 -1.08 10.05
CA LYS A 261 -8.16 -1.26 10.03
C LYS A 261 -8.89 0.05 10.34
N SER A 262 -8.41 0.81 11.30
CA SER A 262 -8.95 2.13 11.67
C SER A 262 -8.89 3.09 10.49
N ASP A 263 -7.74 3.18 9.82
CA ASP A 263 -7.53 4.01 8.64
C ASP A 263 -8.49 3.61 7.51
N TYR A 264 -8.65 2.31 7.26
CA TYR A 264 -9.61 1.81 6.29
C TYR A 264 -11.06 2.18 6.65
N GLU A 265 -11.46 2.01 7.91
CA GLU A 265 -12.80 2.37 8.39
C GLU A 265 -13.07 3.87 8.27
N ALA A 266 -12.09 4.71 8.60
CA ALA A 266 -12.17 6.16 8.45
C ALA A 266 -12.35 6.54 6.97
N LEU A 267 -11.53 5.98 6.08
CA LEU A 267 -11.63 6.23 4.66
C LEU A 267 -12.95 5.71 4.08
N LEU A 268 -13.45 4.57 4.56
CA LEU A 268 -14.73 4.02 4.14
C LEU A 268 -15.89 4.97 4.46
N LYS A 269 -15.86 5.66 5.61
CA LYS A 269 -16.84 6.71 5.93
C LYS A 269 -16.80 7.82 4.88
N ILE A 270 -15.61 8.34 4.56
CA ILE A 270 -15.41 9.39 3.54
C ILE A 270 -15.96 8.95 2.18
N VAL A 271 -15.59 7.74 1.73
CA VAL A 271 -16.04 7.22 0.43
C VAL A 271 -17.56 7.02 0.41
N SER A 272 -18.14 6.51 1.50
CA SER A 272 -19.59 6.30 1.61
C SER A 272 -20.36 7.62 1.58
N ASP A 273 -19.84 8.68 2.20
CA ASP A 273 -20.43 10.02 2.16
C ASP A 273 -20.42 10.59 0.73
N LEU A 274 -19.33 10.38 -0.03
CA LEU A 274 -19.20 10.83 -1.43
C LEU A 274 -20.01 9.99 -2.41
N THR A 275 -20.32 8.74 -2.06
CA THR A 275 -21.02 7.79 -2.91
C THR A 275 -22.07 7.02 -2.10
N PRO A 276 -23.30 7.56 -1.94
CA PRO A 276 -24.32 6.98 -1.06
C PRO A 276 -24.74 5.54 -1.39
N ASN A 277 -24.59 5.13 -2.66
CA ASN A 277 -24.89 3.77 -3.12
C ASN A 277 -23.66 2.85 -3.15
N PHE A 278 -22.54 3.27 -2.57
CA PHE A 278 -21.32 2.49 -2.52
C PHE A 278 -21.52 1.26 -1.63
N LYS A 279 -21.43 0.08 -2.25
CA LYS A 279 -21.30 -1.17 -1.51
C LYS A 279 -19.82 -1.43 -1.33
N PRO A 280 -19.27 -1.33 -0.11
CA PRO A 280 -17.87 -1.68 0.09
C PRO A 280 -17.62 -3.10 -0.41
N PRO A 281 -16.45 -3.37 -1.01
CA PRO A 281 -16.07 -4.74 -1.34
C PRO A 281 -16.23 -5.59 -0.07
N SER A 282 -16.95 -6.71 -0.19
CA SER A 282 -17.50 -7.49 0.93
C SER A 282 -16.45 -8.06 1.89
N SER A 283 -15.17 -7.75 1.72
CA SER A 283 -14.16 -8.19 2.66
C SER A 283 -12.94 -7.27 2.77
N TRP A 284 -12.83 -6.63 3.94
CA TRP A 284 -11.55 -6.26 4.55
C TRP A 284 -10.57 -7.46 4.60
N SER A 285 -11.10 -8.69 4.57
CA SER A 285 -10.30 -9.93 4.53
C SER A 285 -9.60 -10.20 3.20
N LEU A 286 -9.94 -9.50 2.10
CA LEU A 286 -9.18 -9.56 0.85
C LEU A 286 -8.05 -8.52 0.76
N LEU A 287 -8.06 -7.47 1.60
CA LEU A 287 -6.99 -6.45 1.63
C LEU A 287 -5.87 -6.78 2.61
N SER A 288 -6.17 -7.65 3.57
CA SER A 288 -5.19 -8.30 4.46
C SER A 288 -4.68 -9.65 3.91
N THR A 289 -4.75 -9.85 2.58
CA THR A 289 -4.34 -11.05 1.83
C THR A 289 -2.81 -11.28 1.74
N PRO A 290 -2.01 -10.99 2.76
CA PRO A 290 -0.97 -11.97 3.09
C PRO A 290 -1.54 -13.11 3.94
N LYS A 291 -2.60 -12.87 4.71
CA LYS A 291 -3.14 -13.87 5.65
C LYS A 291 -3.93 -14.98 4.99
N LYS A 292 -4.71 -14.73 3.92
CA LYS A 292 -5.44 -15.81 3.22
C LYS A 292 -4.52 -16.75 2.45
N PHE A 293 -3.48 -16.24 1.80
CA PHE A 293 -2.46 -17.10 1.18
C PHE A 293 -1.60 -17.81 2.23
N ALA A 294 -1.33 -17.19 3.38
CA ALA A 294 -0.74 -17.88 4.52
C ALA A 294 -1.67 -18.95 5.11
N ILE A 295 -2.98 -18.71 5.19
CA ILE A 295 -3.98 -19.69 5.65
C ILE A 295 -4.13 -20.83 4.64
N ILE A 296 -4.12 -20.56 3.33
CA ILE A 296 -4.09 -21.58 2.28
C ILE A 296 -2.79 -22.38 2.35
N GLY A 297 -1.64 -21.72 2.56
CA GLY A 297 -0.36 -22.37 2.78
C GLY A 297 -0.34 -23.24 4.05
N ILE A 298 -0.86 -22.73 5.17
CA ILE A 298 -1.03 -23.46 6.43
C ILE A 298 -2.02 -24.62 6.24
N ALA A 299 -3.13 -24.43 5.54
CA ALA A 299 -4.11 -25.47 5.25
C ALA A 299 -3.52 -26.58 4.36
N LEU A 300 -2.68 -26.22 3.38
CA LEU A 300 -1.90 -27.18 2.58
C LEU A 300 -0.90 -27.95 3.46
N ILE A 301 -0.22 -27.28 4.39
CA ILE A 301 0.70 -27.92 5.36
C ILE A 301 -0.07 -28.91 6.25
N TRP A 302 -1.23 -28.53 6.79
CA TRP A 302 -2.09 -29.42 7.59
C TRP A 302 -2.65 -30.58 6.78
N PHE A 303 -3.08 -30.34 5.54
CA PHE A 303 -3.58 -31.39 4.65
C PHE A 303 -2.50 -32.43 4.38
N VAL A 304 -1.27 -32.00 4.06
CA VAL A 304 -0.12 -32.90 3.87
C VAL A 304 0.21 -33.66 5.16
N GLY A 305 0.18 -32.99 6.32
CA GLY A 305 0.39 -33.63 7.62
C GLY A 305 -0.65 -34.70 7.97
N ILE A 306 -1.94 -34.44 7.70
CA ILE A 306 -3.03 -35.40 7.93
C ILE A 306 -2.91 -36.59 6.99
N VAL A 307 -2.64 -36.37 5.70
CA VAL A 307 -2.40 -37.44 4.72
C VAL A 307 -1.22 -38.30 5.15
N ALA A 308 -0.14 -37.71 5.66
CA ALA A 308 1.00 -38.43 6.19
C ALA A 308 0.62 -39.27 7.43
N ILE A 309 -0.09 -38.71 8.41
CA ILE A 309 -0.53 -39.44 9.61
C ILE A 309 -1.42 -40.63 9.24
N ILE A 310 -2.37 -40.44 8.31
CA ILE A 310 -3.24 -41.52 7.82
C ILE A 310 -2.42 -42.59 7.10
N TYR A 311 -1.51 -42.18 6.20
CA TYR A 311 -0.65 -43.09 5.47
C TYR A 311 0.25 -43.93 6.39
N PHE A 312 0.88 -43.31 7.39
CA PHE A 312 1.75 -43.99 8.35
C PHE A 312 0.97 -44.81 9.38
N GLY A 313 -0.20 -44.33 9.83
CA GLY A 313 -1.08 -45.09 10.70
C GLY A 313 -1.60 -46.37 10.03
N LEU A 314 -1.98 -46.29 8.76
CA LEU A 314 -2.38 -47.46 7.95
C LEU A 314 -1.20 -48.40 7.67
N ARG A 315 -0.01 -47.85 7.40
CA ARG A 315 1.21 -48.64 7.16
C ARG A 315 1.71 -49.35 8.42
N GLY A 316 1.55 -48.75 9.59
CA GLY A 316 1.83 -49.40 10.88
C GLY A 316 0.87 -50.57 11.13
N LEU A 317 -0.43 -50.36 10.91
CA LEU A 317 -1.45 -51.42 11.03
C LEU A 317 -1.26 -52.57 10.05
N MET A 318 -0.70 -52.32 8.86
CA MET A 318 -0.40 -53.36 7.87
C MET A 318 0.89 -54.14 8.14
N ASN A 319 1.78 -53.62 8.98
CA ASN A 319 3.02 -54.30 9.37
C ASN A 319 2.84 -55.18 10.62
N ASP A 320 1.73 -55.02 11.34
CA ASP A 320 1.36 -55.78 12.55
C ASP A 320 0.33 -56.90 12.28
N ILE A 321 0.03 -57.20 11.01
CA ILE A 321 -0.79 -58.34 10.53
C ILE A 321 0.10 -59.29 9.72
#